data_AF-A0A4Q5YLC5-F1
#
_entry.id   AF-A0A4Q5YLC5-F1
#
_cell.length_a   1.000
_cell.length_b   1.000
_cell.length_c   1.000
_cell.angle_alpha   90.00
_cell.angle_beta   90.00
_cell.angle_gamma   90.00
#
_symmetry.space_group_name_H-M   'P 1'
#
loop_
_entity.id
_entity.type
_entity.pdbx_description
1 polymer ?
#
loop_
_entity_poly.entity_id
_entity_poly.type
_entity_poly.pdbx_seq_one_letter_code
_entity_poly.pdbx_strand_id
1 'polypeptide(L)'
;MRKFFIGFLFFLVALVVLGAGYGYYNSRDRHPGYALDLNIPAPAQPQPHKVGFSALKITPYLPDRWTDKNKDAAYKPDDGDTFTDGNNNG
;
A
#
# COMPACT_ATOMS: atom_id res chain seq x y z
N MET A 1 -38.09 13.30 -24.42
CA MET A 1 -37.87 11.96 -23.81
C MET A 1 -37.35 10.94 -24.82
N ARG A 2 -38.12 10.47 -25.81
CA ARG A 2 -37.68 9.41 -26.75
C ARG A 2 -36.34 9.68 -27.47
N LYS A 3 -36.14 10.89 -28.02
CA LYS A 3 -34.87 11.27 -28.69
C LYS A 3 -33.66 11.29 -27.73
N PHE A 4 -33.89 11.63 -26.47
CA PHE A 4 -32.87 11.63 -25.42
C PHE A 4 -32.45 10.20 -25.06
N PHE A 5 -33.41 9.29 -24.86
CA PHE A 5 -33.12 7.88 -24.59
C PHE A 5 -32.37 7.20 -25.75
N ILE A 6 -32.72 7.52 -27.00
CA ILE A 6 -32.00 7.02 -28.17
C ILE A 6 -30.56 7.55 -28.18
N GLY A 7 -30.34 8.84 -27.96
CA GLY A 7 -29.00 9.43 -27.88
C GLY A 7 -28.16 8.85 -26.75
N PHE A 8 -28.76 8.65 -25.57
CA PHE A 8 -28.11 8.03 -24.42
C PHE A 8 -27.71 6.58 -24.70
N LEU A 9 -28.58 5.80 -25.36
CA LEU A 9 -28.26 4.44 -25.77
C LEU A 9 -27.08 4.40 -26.76
N PHE A 10 -27.06 5.28 -27.76
CA PHE A 10 -25.93 5.39 -28.69
C PHE A 10 -24.62 5.73 -27.97
N PHE A 11 -24.67 6.64 -26.99
CA PHE A 11 -23.52 6.99 -26.18
C PHE A 11 -22.99 5.78 -25.38
N LEU A 12 -23.87 5.01 -24.74
CA LEU A 12 -23.48 3.80 -24.03
C LEU A 12 -22.86 2.76 -24.95
N VAL A 13 -23.45 2.53 -26.13
CA VAL A 13 -22.90 1.61 -27.13
C VAL A 13 -21.52 2.07 -27.59
N ALA A 14 -21.33 3.37 -27.83
CA ALA A 14 -20.03 3.93 -28.20
C ALA A 14 -18.98 3.69 -27.10
N LEU A 15 -19.33 3.90 -25.82
CA LEU A 15 -18.42 3.61 -24.70
C LEU A 15 -18.02 2.14 -24.64
N VAL A 16 -18.97 1.22 -24.82
CA VAL A 16 -18.69 -0.22 -24.82
C VAL A 16 -17.74 -0.59 -25.97
N VAL A 17 -17.98 -0.07 -27.18
CA VAL A 17 -17.14 -0.33 -28.36
C VAL A 17 -15.72 0.20 -28.16
N LEU A 18 -15.59 1.43 -27.63
CA LEU A 18 -14.28 2.02 -27.34
C LEU A 18 -13.53 1.25 -26.25
N GLY A 19 -14.22 0.85 -25.17
CA GLY A 19 -13.65 0.05 -24.09
C GLY A 19 -13.18 -1.32 -24.59
N ALA A 20 -14.00 -2.01 -25.39
CA ALA A 20 -13.64 -3.29 -25.99
C ALA A 20 -12.44 -3.15 -26.94
N GLY A 21 -12.40 -2.12 -27.78
CA GLY A 21 -11.28 -1.84 -28.67
C GLY A 21 -9.98 -1.55 -27.93
N TYR A 22 -10.05 -0.75 -26.86
CA TYR A 22 -8.91 -0.47 -26.00
C TYR A 22 -8.41 -1.72 -25.27
N GLY A 23 -9.33 -2.53 -24.74
CA GLY A 23 -9.01 -3.81 -24.11
C GLY A 23 -8.32 -4.76 -25.08
N TYR A 24 -8.91 -4.98 -26.26
CA TYR A 24 -8.33 -5.82 -27.30
C TYR A 24 -6.94 -5.35 -27.73
N TYR A 25 -6.75 -4.03 -27.93
CA TYR A 25 -5.45 -3.47 -28.28
C TYR A 25 -4.39 -3.66 -27.19
N ASN A 26 -4.78 -3.61 -25.91
CA ASN A 26 -3.83 -3.78 -24.80
C ASN A 26 -3.56 -5.23 -24.44
N SER A 27 -4.52 -6.12 -24.66
CA SER A 27 -4.41 -7.56 -24.45
C SER A 27 -3.70 -8.29 -25.59
N ARG A 28 -3.45 -7.62 -26.72
CA ARG A 28 -2.64 -8.21 -27.79
C ARG A 28 -1.27 -8.59 -27.25
N ASP A 29 -0.80 -9.76 -27.66
CA ASP A 29 0.59 -10.12 -27.46
C ASP A 29 1.47 -9.11 -28.20
N ARG A 30 2.33 -8.41 -27.45
CA ARG A 30 3.26 -7.41 -28.01
C ARG A 30 4.48 -8.06 -28.64
N HIS A 31 4.73 -9.33 -28.34
CA HIS A 31 5.90 -10.07 -28.79
C HIS A 31 5.47 -11.43 -29.37
N PRO A 32 4.62 -11.44 -30.41
CA PRO A 32 4.15 -12.67 -31.01
C PRO A 32 5.34 -13.49 -31.51
N GLY A 33 5.44 -14.74 -31.06
CA GLY A 33 6.54 -15.65 -31.40
C GLY A 33 7.81 -15.47 -30.55
N TYR A 34 7.80 -14.58 -29.55
CA TYR A 34 8.87 -14.55 -28.55
C TYR A 34 8.74 -15.77 -27.63
N ALA A 35 9.77 -16.60 -27.63
CA ALA A 35 9.92 -17.71 -26.70
C ALA A 35 11.19 -17.47 -25.88
N LEU A 36 11.05 -17.55 -24.55
CA LEU A 36 12.16 -17.52 -23.62
C LEU A 36 12.28 -18.90 -22.99
N ASP A 37 13.35 -19.61 -23.33
CA ASP A 37 13.74 -20.85 -22.65
C ASP A 37 14.78 -20.51 -21.59
N LEU A 38 14.31 -20.28 -20.36
CA LEU A 38 15.15 -19.83 -19.25
C LEU A 38 15.50 -21.01 -18.35
N ASN A 39 16.73 -21.50 -18.47
CA ASN A 39 17.31 -22.44 -17.54
C ASN A 39 18.12 -21.71 -16.46
N ILE A 40 17.56 -21.55 -15.26
CA ILE A 40 18.26 -21.01 -14.08
C ILE A 40 18.63 -22.17 -13.16
N PRO A 41 19.83 -22.76 -13.29
CA PRO A 41 20.27 -23.79 -12.37
C PRO A 41 20.45 -23.20 -10.97
N ALA A 42 20.07 -23.97 -9.95
CA ALA A 42 20.41 -23.62 -8.59
C ALA A 42 21.95 -23.55 -8.44
N PRO A 43 22.48 -22.53 -7.74
CA PRO A 43 23.91 -22.48 -7.48
C PRO A 43 24.31 -23.69 -6.62
N ALA A 44 25.47 -24.28 -6.90
CA ALA A 44 25.97 -25.45 -6.19
C ALA A 44 26.21 -25.20 -4.68
N GLN A 45 26.29 -23.94 -4.28
CA GLN A 45 26.48 -23.50 -2.89
C GLN A 45 25.57 -22.30 -2.60
N PRO A 46 25.08 -22.15 -1.36
CA PRO A 46 24.31 -20.97 -0.95
C PRO A 46 25.06 -19.68 -1.30
N GLN A 47 24.39 -18.78 -2.02
CA GLN A 47 24.96 -17.49 -2.39
C GLN A 47 24.40 -16.40 -1.46
N PRO A 48 25.24 -15.46 -1.01
CA PRO A 48 24.77 -14.32 -0.25
C PRO A 48 23.89 -13.42 -1.14
N HIS A 49 22.61 -13.30 -0.79
CA HIS A 49 21.70 -12.37 -1.43
C HIS A 49 21.86 -10.98 -0.83
N LYS A 50 22.10 -9.98 -1.68
CA LYS A 50 22.07 -8.57 -1.28
C LYS A 50 20.63 -8.08 -1.34
N VAL A 51 20.06 -7.77 -0.20
CA VAL A 51 18.74 -7.17 -0.05
C VAL A 51 18.91 -5.80 0.59
N GLY A 52 18.24 -4.79 0.04
CA GLY A 52 18.20 -3.45 0.63
C GLY A 52 17.10 -3.38 1.67
N PHE A 53 17.46 -3.39 2.94
CA PHE A 53 16.51 -3.05 4.01
C PHE A 53 16.63 -1.57 4.32
N SER A 54 15.52 -0.85 4.23
CA SER A 54 15.43 0.50 4.79
C SER A 54 14.98 0.38 6.25
N ALA A 55 15.78 0.92 7.17
CA ALA A 55 15.32 1.13 8.54
C ALA A 55 14.34 2.32 8.53
N LEU A 56 13.06 2.05 8.36
CA LEU A 56 12.02 3.05 8.60
C LEU A 56 11.65 3.06 10.07
N LYS A 57 11.65 4.25 10.68
CA LYS A 57 11.06 4.46 11.99
C LYS A 57 9.54 4.25 11.88
N ILE A 58 9.06 3.10 12.34
CA ILE A 58 7.62 2.78 12.39
C ILE A 58 6.94 3.36 13.62
N THR A 59 7.70 3.71 14.66
CA THR A 59 7.18 4.33 15.87
C THR A 59 6.87 5.80 15.59
N PRO A 60 5.60 6.25 15.69
CA PRO A 60 5.29 7.65 15.56
C PRO A 60 5.97 8.45 16.69
N TYR A 61 6.06 9.76 16.52
CA TYR A 61 6.44 10.63 17.63
C TYR A 61 5.31 10.62 18.66
N LEU A 62 5.59 10.14 19.89
CA LEU A 62 4.69 10.21 21.03
C LEU A 62 5.15 11.37 21.93
N PRO A 63 4.44 12.53 21.90
CA PRO A 63 4.78 13.67 22.74
C PRO A 63 4.37 13.47 24.21
N ASP A 64 3.34 12.66 24.46
CA ASP A 64 2.79 12.45 25.80
C ASP A 64 3.67 11.48 26.59
N ARG A 65 3.86 11.79 27.88
CA ARG A 65 4.71 11.00 28.77
C ARG A 65 4.09 10.93 30.15
N TRP A 66 4.49 9.93 30.93
CA TRP A 66 4.29 9.94 32.37
C TRP A 66 5.61 9.66 33.09
N THR A 67 5.72 10.17 34.31
CA THR A 67 6.86 9.94 35.21
C THR A 67 6.43 8.99 36.30
N ASP A 68 7.05 7.82 36.30
CA ASP A 68 6.92 6.82 37.36
C ASP A 68 7.81 7.20 38.55
N LYS A 69 7.18 7.58 39.67
CA LYS A 69 7.90 8.07 40.85
C LYS A 69 8.52 6.93 41.66
N ASN A 70 7.86 5.78 41.72
CA ASN A 70 8.24 4.66 42.59
C ASN A 70 8.91 3.50 41.82
N LYS A 71 8.95 3.58 40.49
CA LYS A 71 9.51 2.60 39.54
C LYS A 71 8.78 1.25 39.55
N ASP A 72 7.48 1.25 39.80
CA ASP A 72 6.67 0.03 39.83
C ASP A 72 6.03 -0.33 38.46
N ALA A 73 6.27 0.49 37.42
CA ALA A 73 5.73 0.35 36.08
C ALA A 73 4.19 0.38 36.01
N ALA A 74 3.52 0.98 37.00
CA ALA A 74 2.08 1.18 37.03
C ALA A 74 1.75 2.66 37.32
N TYR A 75 0.96 3.28 36.45
CA TYR A 75 0.54 4.67 36.67
C TYR A 75 -0.44 4.79 37.84
N LYS A 76 -0.01 5.45 38.92
CA LYS A 76 -0.78 5.72 40.13
C LYS A 76 -0.57 7.17 40.58
N PRO A 77 -1.51 8.08 40.28
CA PRO A 77 -1.43 9.48 40.70
C PRO A 77 -1.27 9.66 42.22
N ASP A 78 -1.94 8.81 43.01
CA ASP A 78 -1.92 8.87 44.48
C ASP A 78 -0.53 8.60 45.08
N ASP A 79 0.32 7.84 44.37
CA ASP A 79 1.70 7.55 44.77
C ASP A 79 2.67 8.65 44.26
N GLY A 80 2.17 9.64 43.53
CA GLY A 80 2.88 10.81 43.06
C GLY A 80 3.44 10.71 41.64
N ASP A 81 2.91 9.82 40.82
CA ASP A 81 3.16 9.80 39.38
C ASP A 81 2.58 11.04 38.70
N THR A 82 3.23 11.49 37.63
CA THR A 82 2.78 12.67 36.88
C THR A 82 2.61 12.36 35.41
N PHE A 83 1.53 12.86 34.81
CA PHE A 83 1.33 12.84 33.35
C PHE A 83 1.75 14.19 32.75
N THR A 84 2.36 14.14 31.57
CA THR A 84 2.70 15.29 30.74
C THR A 84 1.96 15.15 29.42
N ASP A 85 0.95 15.99 29.23
CA ASP A 85 0.28 16.19 27.93
C ASP A 85 1.22 16.99 27.02
N GLY A 86 1.72 16.36 25.96
CA GLY A 86 2.64 16.98 25.02
C GLY A 86 2.00 17.42 23.71
N ASN A 87 0.71 17.14 23.50
CA ASN A 87 -0.03 17.47 22.28
C ASN A 87 -1.22 18.42 22.53
N ASN A 88 -1.52 18.75 23.79
CA ASN A 88 -2.64 19.58 24.25
C ASN A 88 -4.01 19.02 23.86
N ASN A 89 -4.15 17.70 23.80
CA ASN A 89 -5.40 17.03 23.43
C ASN A 89 -6.11 16.34 24.60
N GLY A 90 -5.64 16.58 25.83
CA GLY A 90 -6.15 16.00 27.08
C GLY A 90 -7.63 15.67 27.12
#